data_AF-A0A0H5PXY7-F1
#
_entry.id   AF-A0A0H5PXY7-F1
#
_cell.length_a   1.000
_cell.length_b   1.000
_cell.length_c   1.000
_cell.angle_alpha   90.00
_cell.angle_beta   90.00
_cell.angle_gamma   90.00
#
_symmetry.space_group_name_H-M   'P 1'
#
loop_
_entity.id
_entity.type
_entity.pdbx_description
1 polymer ?
#
loop_
_entity_poly.entity_id
_entity_poly.type
_entity_poly.pdbx_seq_one_letter_code
_entity_poly.pdbx_strand_id
1 'polypeptide(L)'
;MTAIKDGRKEEIEVKWDSWISKSGAMFFELLTNIQANKPGWATYTEADYIFYGDAIKRLFYVFPVPAMRGYLKNHLGEYETRIATDFDRRTGATKKQSLGAIVPLVKFQ
;
A
#
# COMPACT_ATOMS: atom_id res chain seq x y z
N MET A 1 2.51 12.84 -7.41
CA MET A 1 1.48 13.77 -7.94
C MET A 1 1.44 14.91 -6.96
N THR A 2 1.52 16.15 -7.42
CA THR A 2 1.50 17.30 -6.48
C THR A 2 0.09 17.87 -6.40
N ALA A 3 -0.40 18.11 -5.20
CA ALA A 3 -1.61 18.91 -4.93
C ALA A 3 -1.25 20.22 -4.25
N ILE A 4 -2.15 21.20 -4.33
CA ILE A 4 -2.05 22.44 -3.55
C ILE A 4 -3.13 22.41 -2.48
N LYS A 5 -2.72 22.48 -1.22
CA LYS A 5 -3.60 22.56 -0.05
C LYS A 5 -3.22 23.80 0.76
N ASP A 6 -4.17 24.72 0.92
CA ASP A 6 -3.97 25.96 1.68
C ASP A 6 -2.72 26.78 1.23
N GLY A 7 -2.47 26.79 -0.07
CA GLY A 7 -1.32 27.48 -0.67
C GLY A 7 0.03 26.73 -0.56
N ARG A 8 0.04 25.51 0.00
CA ARG A 8 1.24 24.65 0.10
C ARG A 8 1.17 23.50 -0.88
N LYS A 9 2.34 23.10 -1.40
CA LYS A 9 2.48 21.89 -2.22
C LYS A 9 2.52 20.67 -1.31
N GLU A 10 1.74 19.67 -1.66
CA GLU A 10 1.68 18.36 -0.99
C GLU A 10 1.96 17.29 -2.04
N GLU A 11 2.84 16.35 -1.73
CA GLU A 11 3.13 15.21 -2.58
C GLU A 11 2.17 14.04 -2.26
N ILE A 12 1.60 13.49 -3.33
CA ILE A 12 0.63 12.41 -3.28
C ILE A 12 1.19 11.23 -4.08
N GLU A 13 1.25 10.07 -3.44
CA GLU A 13 1.47 8.80 -4.11
C GLU A 13 0.15 8.03 -4.20
N VAL A 14 -0.17 7.56 -5.39
CA VAL A 14 -1.40 6.79 -5.65
C VAL A 14 -1.06 5.30 -5.63
N LYS A 15 -1.79 4.54 -4.81
CA LYS A 15 -1.76 3.09 -4.79
C LYS A 15 -3.09 2.54 -5.24
N TRP A 16 -3.06 1.38 -5.87
CA TRP A 16 -4.24 0.78 -6.45
C TRP A 16 -4.29 -0.71 -6.10
N ASP A 17 -5.42 -1.15 -5.58
CA ASP A 17 -5.67 -2.55 -5.24
C ASP A 17 -7.02 -2.97 -5.81
N SER A 18 -6.99 -3.93 -6.73
CA SER A 18 -8.21 -4.46 -7.37
C SER A 18 -8.96 -5.46 -6.48
N TRP A 19 -8.35 -5.93 -5.40
CA TRP A 19 -8.90 -6.93 -4.50
C TRP A 19 -9.57 -6.34 -3.27
N ILE A 20 -9.29 -5.09 -2.91
CA ILE A 20 -9.77 -4.43 -1.70
C ILE A 20 -11.29 -4.54 -1.48
N SER A 21 -12.08 -4.39 -2.55
CA SER A 21 -13.54 -4.51 -2.49
C SER A 21 -14.03 -5.94 -2.27
N LYS A 22 -13.22 -6.95 -2.67
CA LYS A 22 -13.52 -8.37 -2.51
C LYS A 22 -13.03 -8.90 -1.17
N SER A 23 -11.84 -8.50 -0.74
CA SER A 23 -11.20 -8.96 0.50
C SER A 23 -11.67 -8.20 1.74
N GLY A 24 -12.16 -6.97 1.58
CA GLY A 24 -12.43 -6.08 2.72
C GLY A 24 -11.15 -5.64 3.44
N ALA A 25 -9.97 -5.78 2.81
CA ALA A 25 -8.67 -5.50 3.39
C ALA A 25 -7.71 -4.91 2.37
N MET A 26 -6.80 -4.05 2.84
CA MET A 26 -5.71 -3.47 2.07
C MET A 26 -4.44 -4.31 2.20
N PHE A 27 -3.67 -4.38 1.11
CA PHE A 27 -2.31 -4.91 1.14
C PHE A 27 -1.30 -3.76 1.29
N PHE A 28 -0.66 -3.68 2.47
CA PHE A 28 0.44 -2.75 2.71
C PHE A 28 1.77 -3.46 2.48
N GLU A 29 2.49 -3.06 1.43
CA GLU A 29 3.76 -3.70 1.06
C GLU A 29 4.86 -3.34 2.07
N LEU A 30 5.39 -4.36 2.75
CA LEU A 30 6.48 -4.27 3.70
C LEU A 30 7.83 -4.50 3.01
N LEU A 31 7.88 -5.42 2.04
CA LEU A 31 9.02 -5.68 1.16
C LEU A 31 8.54 -5.75 -0.28
N THR A 32 9.19 -5.01 -1.20
CA THR A 32 8.86 -5.06 -2.63
C THR A 32 9.61 -6.15 -3.39
N ASN A 33 10.69 -6.66 -2.80
CA ASN A 33 11.41 -7.83 -3.27
C ASN A 33 11.97 -8.55 -2.05
N ILE A 34 11.39 -9.70 -1.72
CA ILE A 34 11.78 -10.51 -0.57
C ILE A 34 13.24 -10.98 -0.69
N GLN A 35 13.66 -11.44 -1.87
CA GLN A 35 15.01 -11.96 -2.09
C GLN A 35 16.09 -10.89 -1.93
N ALA A 36 15.78 -9.66 -2.38
CA ALA A 36 16.70 -8.53 -2.25
C ALA A 36 16.54 -7.77 -0.93
N ASN A 37 15.66 -8.22 -0.02
CA ASN A 37 15.26 -7.53 1.20
C ASN A 37 14.97 -6.03 0.97
N LYS A 38 14.32 -5.71 -0.16
CA LYS A 38 14.08 -4.32 -0.56
C LYS A 38 12.83 -3.80 0.16
N PRO A 39 12.92 -2.69 0.92
CA PRO A 39 11.77 -2.12 1.62
C PRO A 39 10.58 -1.86 0.69
N GLY A 40 9.38 -2.11 1.18
CA GLY A 40 8.12 -1.89 0.47
C GLY A 40 7.67 -0.44 0.57
N TRP A 41 6.74 -0.03 -0.31
CA TRP A 41 6.34 1.38 -0.39
C TRP A 41 5.80 1.96 0.91
N ALA A 42 5.18 1.13 1.78
CA ALA A 42 4.64 1.59 3.06
C ALA A 42 5.74 2.11 3.99
N THR A 43 6.99 1.70 3.78
CA THR A 43 8.13 2.14 4.58
C THR A 43 8.92 3.27 3.96
N TYR A 44 9.10 3.32 2.63
CA TYR A 44 10.02 4.28 2.00
C TYR A 44 9.37 5.49 1.32
N THR A 45 8.05 5.53 1.12
CA THR A 45 7.39 6.64 0.42
C THR A 45 7.74 8.02 1.01
N GLU A 46 8.06 8.99 0.16
CA GLU A 46 8.33 10.38 0.57
C GLU A 46 7.11 11.28 0.37
N ALA A 47 5.98 10.72 -0.05
CA ALA A 47 4.74 11.47 -0.20
C ALA A 47 4.20 11.93 1.17
N ASP A 48 3.47 13.04 1.17
CA ASP A 48 2.72 13.52 2.31
C ASP A 48 1.45 12.68 2.52
N TYR A 49 0.82 12.26 1.42
CA TYR A 49 -0.39 11.44 1.43
C TYR A 49 -0.31 10.22 0.51
N ILE A 50 -0.92 9.12 0.97
CA ILE A 50 -1.27 7.98 0.12
C ILE A 50 -2.74 8.06 -0.26
N PHE A 51 -3.01 8.01 -1.56
CA PHE A 51 -4.34 7.84 -2.09
C PHE A 51 -4.48 6.37 -2.51
N TYR A 52 -5.16 5.58 -1.69
CA TYR A 52 -5.31 4.15 -1.89
C TYR A 52 -6.66 3.85 -2.55
N GLY A 53 -6.63 3.53 -3.84
CA GLY A 53 -7.81 3.44 -4.69
C GLY A 53 -8.47 2.07 -4.68
N ASP A 54 -9.80 2.09 -4.61
CA ASP A 54 -10.70 0.96 -4.85
C ASP A 54 -11.37 1.13 -6.21
N ALA A 55 -10.99 0.29 -7.17
CA ALA A 55 -11.51 0.34 -8.54
C ALA A 55 -13.00 0.07 -8.65
N ILE A 56 -13.50 -0.84 -7.80
CA ILE A 56 -14.87 -1.33 -7.88
C ILE A 56 -15.81 -0.30 -7.26
N LYS A 57 -15.44 0.23 -6.09
CA LYS A 57 -16.22 1.28 -5.41
C LYS A 57 -15.96 2.69 -5.93
N ARG A 58 -14.96 2.87 -6.80
CA ARG A 58 -14.56 4.16 -7.38
C ARG A 58 -14.28 5.22 -6.32
N LEU A 59 -13.55 4.85 -5.28
CA LEU A 59 -13.20 5.75 -4.18
C LEU A 59 -11.72 5.62 -3.82
N PHE A 60 -11.22 6.61 -3.10
CA PHE A 60 -9.91 6.59 -2.48
C PHE A 60 -10.05 6.62 -0.97
N TYR A 61 -9.29 5.76 -0.30
CA TYR A 61 -8.93 5.95 1.11
C TYR A 61 -7.68 6.82 1.16
N VAL A 62 -7.71 7.89 1.92
CA VAL A 62 -6.63 8.89 1.95
C VAL A 62 -5.95 8.85 3.30
N PHE A 63 -4.63 8.67 3.28
CA PHE A 63 -3.83 8.55 4.50
C PHE A 63 -2.74 9.60 4.55
N PRO A 64 -2.66 10.41 5.62
CA PRO A 64 -1.42 11.11 5.94
C PRO A 64 -0.33 10.07 6.22
N VAL A 65 0.79 10.15 5.51
CA VAL A 65 1.88 9.17 5.61
C VAL A 65 2.41 9.00 7.04
N PRO A 66 2.61 10.06 7.85
CA PRO A 66 3.05 9.90 9.24
C PRO A 66 2.07 9.09 10.08
N ALA A 67 0.76 9.32 9.93
CA ALA A 67 -0.28 8.61 10.66
C ALA A 67 -0.36 7.13 10.23
N MET A 68 -0.33 6.87 8.93
CA MET A 68 -0.29 5.53 8.36
C MET A 68 0.91 4.72 8.87
N ARG A 69 2.12 5.32 8.85
CA ARG A 69 3.34 4.67 9.34
C ARG A 69 3.28 4.40 10.83
N GLY A 70 2.82 5.36 11.62
CA GLY A 70 2.63 5.19 13.07
C GLY A 70 1.68 4.03 13.37
N TYR A 71 0.56 3.97 12.66
CA TYR A 71 -0.40 2.88 12.78
C TYR A 71 0.23 1.51 12.45
N LEU A 72 0.85 1.37 11.28
CA LEU A 72 1.46 0.10 10.85
C LEU A 72 2.59 -0.35 11.78
N LYS A 73 3.38 0.59 12.32
CA LYS A 73 4.44 0.30 13.28
C LYS A 73 3.88 -0.23 14.60
N ASN A 74 2.81 0.38 15.11
CA ASN A 74 2.23 0.01 16.40
C ASN A 74 1.50 -1.33 16.37
N HIS A 75 1.00 -1.74 15.21
CA HIS A 75 0.27 -3.00 15.01
C HIS A 75 1.09 -4.01 14.19
N LEU A 76 2.42 -3.85 14.14
CA LEU A 76 3.29 -4.73 13.41
C LEU A 76 3.25 -6.13 14.04
N GLY A 77 2.94 -7.15 13.23
CA GLY A 77 2.81 -8.54 13.70
C GLY A 77 1.40 -8.93 14.14
N GLU A 78 0.45 -7.99 14.24
CA GLU A 78 -0.96 -8.31 14.52
C GLU A 78 -1.71 -8.79 13.27
N TYR A 79 -1.23 -8.39 12.10
CA TYR A 79 -1.87 -8.67 10.82
C TYR A 79 -1.21 -9.86 10.11
N GLU A 80 -2.03 -10.68 9.47
CA GLU A 80 -1.57 -11.72 8.55
C GLU A 80 -0.68 -11.08 7.48
N THR A 81 0.47 -11.70 7.22
CA THR A 81 1.32 -11.32 6.09
C THR A 81 1.11 -12.27 4.92
N ARG A 82 1.13 -11.72 3.71
CA ARG A 82 1.00 -12.50 2.47
C ARG A 82 2.09 -12.17 1.48
N ILE A 83 2.44 -13.17 0.69
CA ILE A 83 3.31 -13.02 -0.47
C ILE A 83 2.44 -12.73 -1.69
N ALA A 84 2.66 -11.57 -2.31
CA ALA A 84 2.14 -11.23 -3.62
C ALA A 84 3.21 -11.55 -4.67
N THR A 85 2.86 -12.34 -5.68
CA THR A 85 3.79 -12.70 -6.77
C THR A 85 3.44 -11.90 -8.02
N ASP A 86 4.43 -11.18 -8.54
CA ASP A 86 4.34 -10.50 -9.82
C ASP A 86 4.94 -11.41 -10.90
N PHE A 87 4.20 -11.60 -11.98
CA PHE A 87 4.54 -12.51 -13.07
C PHE A 87 4.79 -11.73 -14.36
N ASP A 88 5.73 -12.20 -15.17
CA ASP A 88 5.81 -11.78 -16.55
C ASP A 88 4.57 -12.28 -17.31
N ARG A 89 3.74 -11.36 -17.81
CA ARG A 89 2.50 -11.73 -18.52
C ARG A 89 2.74 -12.45 -19.85
N ARG A 90 3.93 -12.39 -20.42
CA ARG A 90 4.27 -13.06 -21.69
C ARG A 90 4.84 -14.45 -21.46
N THR A 91 5.68 -14.62 -20.46
CA THR A 91 6.40 -15.89 -20.22
C THR A 91 5.82 -16.71 -19.06
N GLY A 92 5.01 -16.10 -18.18
CA GLY A 92 4.54 -16.71 -16.94
C GLY A 92 5.60 -16.82 -15.85
N ALA A 93 6.85 -16.40 -16.11
CA ALA A 93 7.92 -16.47 -15.14
C ALA A 93 7.70 -15.48 -13.98
N THR A 94 8.06 -15.88 -12.77
CA THR A 94 8.07 -14.99 -11.60
C THR A 94 9.08 -13.86 -11.80
N LYS A 95 8.62 -12.60 -11.74
CA LYS A 95 9.48 -11.41 -11.77
C LYS A 95 10.00 -11.06 -10.38
N LYS A 96 9.08 -11.00 -9.42
CA LYS A 96 9.38 -10.66 -8.03
C LYS A 96 8.28 -11.14 -7.11
N GLN A 97 8.63 -11.26 -5.84
CA GLN A 97 7.70 -11.53 -4.76
C GLN A 97 7.79 -10.40 -3.74
N SER A 98 6.65 -9.85 -3.38
CA SER A 98 6.49 -8.83 -2.36
C SER A 98 5.87 -9.45 -1.11
N LEU A 99 6.31 -9.01 0.07
CA LEU A 99 5.67 -9.34 1.34
C LEU A 99 4.85 -8.14 1.80
N GLY A 100 3.60 -8.34 2.19
CA GLY A 100 2.78 -7.27 2.74
C GLY A 100 1.85 -7.73 3.84
N ALA A 101 1.43 -6.78 4.66
CA ALA A 101 0.43 -6.98 5.71
C ALA A 101 -0.98 -6.83 5.12
N ILE A 102 -1.89 -7.71 5.52
CA ILE A 102 -3.32 -7.65 5.18
C ILE A 102 -4.05 -6.92 6.29
N VAL A 103 -4.39 -5.65 6.04
CA VAL A 103 -5.03 -4.80 7.06
C VAL A 103 -6.51 -4.60 6.73
N PRO A 104 -7.46 -5.02 7.59
CA PRO A 104 -8.88 -4.84 7.36
C PRO A 104 -9.29 -3.37 7.23
N LEU A 105 -10.21 -3.06 6.32
CA LEU A 105 -10.68 -1.69 6.06
C LEU A 105 -11.26 -1.00 7.31
N VAL A 106 -11.94 -1.74 8.17
CA VAL A 106 -12.56 -1.23 9.41
C VAL A 106 -11.55 -0.67 10.42
N LYS A 107 -10.26 -0.93 10.22
CA LYS A 107 -9.18 -0.50 11.12
C LYS A 107 -8.58 0.87 10.77
N PHE A 108 -8.92 1.39 9.60
CA PHE A 108 -8.38 2.64 9.03
C PHE A 108 -9.45 3.72 8.82
N GLN A 109 -10.61 3.58 9.48
CA GLN A 109 -11.71 4.56 9.46
C GLN A 109 -11.49 5.70 10.45
#